data_AF-A0A1Q4ZKA0-F1
#
_entry.id   AF-A0A1Q4ZKA0-F1
#
_cell.length_a   1.000
_cell.length_b   1.000
_cell.length_c   1.000
_cell.angle_alpha   90.00
_cell.angle_beta   90.00
_cell.angle_gamma   90.00
#
_symmetry.space_group_name_H-M   'P 1'
#
loop_
_entity.id
_entity.type
_entity.pdbx_description
1 polymer ?
#
loop_
_entity_poly.entity_id
_entity_poly.type
_entity_poly.pdbx_seq_one_letter_code
_entity_poly.pdbx_strand_id
1 'polypeptide(L)'
;MKLIRRRPPAEARTARDLAEQLAEQRAVIDVQRTDLRERRRLDAEHRDALAQVEELTETRRRARRGRDRDGEEAAALAELYRRATRSGARARIRTDINRSAEMRALRIARVRSATLLAGVPVLIAFGAWSTAGVQAGVVRLLGFDHESAGWWAAWAMEPALLTIVALIIVGRAILRSSGGDTDWRATVAEWAALGTSVALNMAGGWAGTGLDALGGALAHSVGPVGAAGTAFLIGLFDSYVSNAQPWLGAPRLAELDLTPPPPSRAGEVDDWTRQQLDQTLADTRRAVHTLRRQVHVAHHHALPVRPRREPLVELGGIRMPARLAAQIGPLPELVRDAPDEPVREPVNGSSAPAAAAQVPARGRVTERVTKPAATDTAKKLSQAHARLTRRLKREPTNPELAEAAEVSVATVKRWKSSQK
;
A
#
# COMPACT_ATOMS: atom_id res chain seq x y z
N MET A 1 49.58 20.52 81.71
CA MET A 1 49.29 21.69 82.58
C MET A 1 48.53 22.74 81.78
N LYS A 2 47.20 22.75 81.87
CA LYS A 2 46.34 23.85 81.38
C LYS A 2 45.81 24.54 82.63
N LEU A 3 46.24 25.79 82.84
CA LEU A 3 45.87 26.62 83.98
C LEU A 3 44.34 26.80 84.03
N ILE A 4 43.72 26.12 85.00
CA ILE A 4 42.32 26.33 85.37
C ILE A 4 42.26 27.69 86.06
N ARG A 5 41.96 28.74 85.27
CA ARG A 5 41.63 30.07 85.81
C ARG A 5 40.38 29.92 86.69
N ARG A 6 40.57 30.10 88.00
CA ARG A 6 39.49 30.18 88.98
C ARG A 6 38.54 31.33 88.60
N ARG A 7 37.27 30.98 88.43
CA ARG A 7 36.17 31.90 88.14
C ARG A 7 35.94 32.78 89.40
N PRO A 8 35.82 34.11 89.27
CA PRO A 8 35.52 34.98 90.41
C PRO A 8 34.15 34.63 91.03
N PRO A 9 33.96 34.94 92.34
CA PRO A 9 32.71 34.66 93.05
C PRO A 9 31.54 35.36 92.37
N ALA A 10 30.48 34.58 92.12
CA ALA A 10 29.26 35.10 91.51
C ALA A 10 28.61 36.09 92.48
N GLU A 11 28.64 37.38 92.11
CA GLU A 11 27.76 38.39 92.71
C GLU A 11 26.33 37.82 92.71
N ALA A 12 25.64 37.96 93.84
CA ALA A 12 24.31 37.42 94.06
C ALA A 12 23.32 38.09 93.10
N ARG A 13 23.21 37.52 91.89
CA ARG A 13 22.27 37.94 90.85
C ARG A 13 20.89 37.94 91.47
N THR A 14 20.25 39.10 91.46
CA THR A 14 18.91 39.20 92.00
C THR A 14 17.96 38.41 91.10
N ALA A 15 16.89 37.86 91.66
CA ALA A 15 15.91 37.08 90.90
C ALA A 15 15.36 37.83 89.67
N ARG A 16 15.43 39.18 89.70
CA ARG A 16 15.07 40.07 88.61
C ARG A 16 16.04 39.99 87.42
N ASP A 17 17.35 39.99 87.66
CA ASP A 17 18.37 39.91 86.60
C ASP A 17 18.32 38.56 85.87
N LEU A 18 17.97 37.50 86.60
CA LEU A 18 17.79 36.15 86.06
C LEU A 18 16.52 36.05 85.22
N ALA A 19 15.44 36.71 85.64
CA ALA A 19 14.21 36.82 84.86
C ALA A 19 14.43 37.62 83.55
N GLU A 20 15.22 38.69 83.61
CA GLU A 20 15.55 39.51 82.45
C GLU A 20 16.46 38.76 81.45
N GLN A 21 17.51 38.07 81.92
CA GLN A 21 18.33 37.21 81.05
C GLN A 21 17.53 36.06 80.43
N LEU A 22 16.61 35.44 81.16
CA LEU A 22 15.74 34.41 80.60
C LEU A 22 14.75 34.97 79.58
N ALA A 23 14.26 36.20 79.78
CA ALA A 23 13.41 36.89 78.81
C ALA A 23 14.18 37.21 77.52
N GLU A 24 15.42 37.70 77.64
CA GLU A 24 16.29 38.00 76.51
C GLU A 24 16.69 36.72 75.74
N GLN A 25 17.04 35.64 76.45
CA GLN A 25 17.31 34.34 75.83
C GLN A 25 16.08 33.77 75.13
N ARG A 26 14.88 33.92 75.71
CA ARG A 26 13.62 33.52 75.06
C ARG A 26 13.38 34.33 73.78
N ALA A 27 13.61 35.65 73.81
CA ALA A 27 13.48 36.50 72.63
C ALA A 27 14.42 36.09 71.49
N VAL A 28 15.69 35.78 71.79
CA VAL A 28 16.66 35.28 70.80
C VAL A 28 16.22 33.93 70.23
N ILE A 29 15.78 33.00 71.09
CA ILE A 29 15.28 31.69 70.66
C ILE A 29 14.05 31.84 69.77
N ASP A 30 13.15 32.77 70.08
CA ASP A 30 11.95 33.00 69.29
C ASP A 30 12.27 33.59 67.91
N VAL A 31 13.21 34.54 67.82
CA VAL A 31 13.71 35.04 66.52
C VAL A 31 14.35 33.92 65.71
N GLN A 32 15.22 33.10 66.31
CA GLN A 32 15.86 31.97 65.63
C GLN A 32 14.84 30.92 65.16
N ARG A 33 13.81 30.64 65.98
CA ARG A 33 12.71 29.74 65.59
C ARG A 33 11.92 30.31 64.42
N THR A 34 11.72 31.63 64.39
CA THR A 34 10.97 32.31 63.33
C THR A 34 11.75 32.29 62.02
N ASP A 35 13.04 32.64 62.04
CA ASP A 35 13.95 32.55 60.88
C ASP A 35 14.07 31.10 60.37
N LEU A 36 14.21 30.11 61.25
CA LEU A 36 14.24 28.69 60.84
C LEU A 36 12.92 28.23 60.21
N ARG A 37 11.77 28.71 60.70
CA ARG A 37 10.46 28.41 60.09
C ARG A 37 10.33 29.06 58.72
N GLU A 38 10.79 30.30 58.59
CA GLU A 38 10.76 31.04 57.33
C GLU A 38 11.67 30.41 56.27
N ARG A 39 12.91 30.05 56.63
CA ARG A 39 13.82 29.30 55.75
C ARG A 39 13.22 27.98 55.30
N ARG A 40 12.66 27.19 56.22
CA ARG A 40 11.99 25.93 55.87
C ARG A 40 10.80 26.13 54.94
N ARG A 41 10.03 27.21 55.14
CA ARG A 41 8.92 27.57 54.26
C ARG A 41 9.42 27.94 52.86
N LEU A 42 10.44 28.79 52.75
CA LEU A 42 11.04 29.17 51.46
C LEU A 42 11.67 27.97 50.75
N ASP A 43 12.32 27.06 51.48
CA ASP A 43 12.87 25.82 50.92
C ASP A 43 11.78 24.87 50.41
N ALA A 44 10.61 24.85 51.04
CA ALA A 44 9.45 24.10 50.58
C ALA A 44 8.85 24.75 49.31
N GLU A 45 8.62 26.07 49.33
CA GLU A 45 8.13 26.82 48.17
C GLU A 45 9.08 26.69 46.95
N HIS A 46 10.40 26.70 47.18
CA HIS A 46 11.40 26.50 46.13
C HIS A 46 11.34 25.08 45.55
N ARG A 47 11.21 24.05 46.40
CA ARG A 47 11.05 22.65 45.96
C ARG A 47 9.78 22.45 45.15
N ASP A 48 8.66 23.02 45.58
CA ASP A 48 7.39 22.97 44.86
C ASP A 48 7.49 23.67 43.50
N ALA A 49 8.17 24.81 43.44
CA ALA A 49 8.41 25.52 42.18
C ALA A 49 9.28 24.70 41.21
N LEU A 50 10.33 24.04 41.69
CA LEU A 50 11.16 23.16 40.86
C LEU A 50 10.37 21.94 40.35
N ALA A 51 9.55 21.32 41.20
CA ALA A 51 8.70 20.20 40.82
C ALA A 51 7.69 20.59 39.71
N GLN A 52 7.09 21.78 39.80
CA GLN A 52 6.19 22.29 38.75
C GLN A 52 6.92 22.53 37.41
N VAL A 53 8.15 23.05 37.45
CA VAL A 53 8.95 23.23 36.22
C VAL A 53 9.29 21.88 35.61
N GLU A 54 9.69 20.90 36.42
CA GLU A 54 9.97 19.54 35.96
C GLU A 54 8.74 18.92 35.29
N GLU A 55 7.57 18.97 35.94
CA GLU A 55 6.31 18.48 35.37
C GLU A 55 5.96 19.17 34.04
N LEU A 56 6.13 20.50 33.95
CA LEU A 56 5.92 21.25 32.71
C LEU A 56 6.92 20.85 31.60
N THR A 57 8.17 20.55 31.95
CA THR A 57 9.15 20.07 30.98
C THR A 57 8.84 18.66 30.50
N GLU A 58 8.40 17.77 31.40
CA GLU A 58 7.99 16.41 31.06
C GLU A 58 6.75 16.39 30.17
N THR A 59 5.72 17.15 30.51
CA THR A 59 4.49 17.26 29.72
C THR A 59 4.79 17.82 28.32
N ARG A 60 5.63 18.86 28.20
CA ARG A 60 6.10 19.36 26.90
C ARG A 60 6.88 18.31 26.12
N ARG A 61 7.73 17.53 26.78
CA ARG A 61 8.50 16.44 26.15
C ARG A 61 7.60 15.29 25.70
N ARG A 62 6.55 14.94 26.47
CA ARG A 62 5.52 13.97 26.07
C ARG A 62 4.72 14.49 24.86
N ALA A 63 4.33 15.77 24.88
CA ALA A 63 3.60 16.39 23.77
C ALA A 63 4.42 16.52 22.48
N ARG A 64 5.74 16.74 22.56
CA ARG A 64 6.64 16.66 21.38
C ARG A 64 6.70 15.25 20.82
N ARG A 65 6.96 14.26 21.67
CA ARG A 65 6.97 12.84 21.28
C ARG A 65 5.64 12.36 20.68
N GLY A 66 4.51 12.88 21.18
CA GLY A 66 3.20 12.62 20.59
C GLY A 66 3.11 13.11 19.14
N ARG A 67 3.45 14.40 18.92
CA ARG A 67 3.44 15.00 17.57
C ARG A 67 4.41 14.33 16.61
N ASP A 68 5.57 13.90 17.09
CA ASP A 68 6.55 13.19 16.25
C ASP A 68 5.98 11.83 15.77
N ARG A 69 5.32 11.08 16.67
CA ARG A 69 4.64 9.82 16.30
C ARG A 69 3.48 10.06 15.34
N ASP A 70 2.64 11.06 15.62
CA ASP A 70 1.52 11.40 14.73
C ASP A 70 2.02 11.78 13.33
N GLY A 71 3.17 12.47 13.26
CA GLY A 71 3.84 12.79 11.99
C GLY A 71 4.38 11.57 11.25
N GLU A 72 4.99 10.63 11.96
CA GLU A 72 5.46 9.35 11.40
C GLU A 72 4.29 8.49 10.88
N GLU A 73 3.20 8.38 11.65
CA GLU A 73 2.00 7.65 11.27
C GLU A 73 1.31 8.28 10.06
N ALA A 74 1.19 9.61 10.01
CA ALA A 74 0.66 10.33 8.86
C ALA A 74 1.51 10.13 7.60
N ALA A 75 2.84 10.14 7.73
CA ALA A 75 3.76 9.88 6.61
C ALA A 75 3.64 8.44 6.10
N ALA A 76 3.50 7.47 7.00
CA ALA A 76 3.29 6.06 6.65
C ALA A 76 1.95 5.85 5.92
N LEU A 77 0.86 6.46 6.40
CA LEU A 77 -0.44 6.43 5.73
C LEU A 77 -0.37 7.07 4.34
N ALA A 78 0.27 8.23 4.20
CA ALA A 78 0.45 8.89 2.91
C ALA A 78 1.23 8.02 1.91
N GLU A 79 2.23 7.25 2.35
CA GLU A 79 2.93 6.28 1.48
C GLU A 79 2.03 5.10 1.07
N LEU A 80 1.21 4.58 1.98
CA LEU A 80 0.23 3.54 1.66
C LEU A 80 -0.78 4.02 0.61
N TYR A 81 -1.32 5.24 0.75
CA TYR A 81 -2.21 5.84 -0.24
C TYR A 81 -1.53 6.05 -1.60
N ARG A 82 -0.29 6.53 -1.62
CA ARG A 82 0.49 6.65 -2.87
C ARG A 82 0.73 5.30 -3.53
N ARG A 83 0.98 4.25 -2.75
CA ARG A 83 1.15 2.88 -3.26
C ARG A 83 -0.17 2.31 -3.82
N ALA A 84 -1.27 2.49 -3.11
CA ALA A 84 -2.61 2.07 -3.54
C ALA A 84 -3.07 2.80 -4.81
N THR A 85 -2.78 4.10 -4.92
CA THR A 85 -3.10 4.89 -6.11
C THR A 85 -2.29 4.40 -7.32
N ARG A 86 -0.98 4.15 -7.13
CA ARG A 86 -0.12 3.60 -8.18
C ARG A 86 -0.56 2.19 -8.62
N SER A 87 -0.96 1.33 -7.70
CA SER A 87 -1.46 -0.01 -8.04
C SER A 87 -2.82 0.04 -8.74
N GLY A 88 -3.72 0.92 -8.30
CA GLY A 88 -5.01 1.17 -8.93
C GLY A 88 -4.87 1.70 -10.36
N ALA A 89 -3.98 2.66 -10.60
CA ALA A 89 -3.70 3.18 -11.94
C ALA A 89 -3.16 2.08 -12.87
N ARG A 90 -2.21 1.26 -12.39
CA ARG A 90 -1.70 0.11 -13.16
C ARG A 90 -2.79 -0.92 -13.47
N ALA A 91 -3.69 -1.19 -12.52
CA ALA A 91 -4.80 -2.12 -12.72
C ALA A 91 -5.80 -1.60 -13.76
N ARG A 92 -6.10 -0.29 -13.76
CA ARG A 92 -6.93 0.36 -14.78
C ARG A 92 -6.29 0.27 -16.16
N ILE A 93 -5.04 0.74 -16.31
CA ILE A 93 -4.27 0.65 -17.56
C ILE A 93 -4.25 -0.79 -18.10
N ARG A 94 -4.01 -1.78 -17.23
CA ARG A 94 -4.02 -3.19 -17.62
C ARG A 94 -5.40 -3.65 -18.08
N THR A 95 -6.47 -3.17 -17.44
CA THR A 95 -7.84 -3.48 -17.82
C THR A 95 -8.18 -2.88 -19.18
N ASP A 96 -7.76 -1.64 -19.44
CA ASP A 96 -7.98 -0.96 -20.71
C ASP A 96 -7.19 -1.62 -21.84
N ILE A 97 -5.91 -1.94 -21.62
CA ILE A 97 -5.10 -2.75 -22.54
C ILE A 97 -5.80 -4.09 -22.80
N ASN A 98 -6.30 -4.79 -21.77
CA ASN A 98 -6.99 -6.06 -21.95
C ASN A 98 -8.30 -5.92 -22.75
N ARG A 99 -8.96 -4.76 -22.71
CA ARG A 99 -10.18 -4.46 -23.47
C ARG A 99 -9.92 -4.03 -24.91
N SER A 100 -8.70 -3.61 -25.24
CA SER A 100 -8.29 -3.19 -26.58
C SER A 100 -8.58 -4.22 -27.66
N ALA A 101 -8.80 -3.73 -28.89
CA ALA A 101 -9.07 -4.56 -30.05
C ALA A 101 -7.91 -5.53 -30.37
N GLU A 102 -6.67 -5.09 -30.18
CA GLU A 102 -5.46 -5.87 -30.43
C GLU A 102 -5.34 -7.03 -29.44
N MET A 103 -5.65 -6.80 -28.17
CA MET A 103 -5.65 -7.88 -27.18
C MET A 103 -6.81 -8.85 -27.40
N ARG A 104 -7.97 -8.39 -27.92
CA ARG A 104 -9.04 -9.28 -28.38
C ARG A 104 -8.59 -10.13 -29.57
N ALA A 105 -7.96 -9.52 -30.56
CA ALA A 105 -7.42 -10.22 -31.73
C ALA A 105 -6.36 -11.26 -31.32
N LEU A 106 -5.46 -10.94 -30.39
CA LEU A 106 -4.48 -11.87 -29.84
C LEU A 106 -5.14 -13.05 -29.11
N ARG A 107 -6.22 -12.79 -28.33
CA ARG A 107 -6.99 -13.85 -27.67
C ARG A 107 -7.65 -14.78 -28.69
N ILE A 108 -8.27 -14.21 -29.73
CA ILE A 108 -8.88 -14.98 -30.82
C ILE A 108 -7.83 -15.84 -31.54
N ALA A 109 -6.68 -15.26 -31.88
CA ALA A 109 -5.56 -15.98 -32.47
C ALA A 109 -5.06 -17.13 -31.56
N ARG A 110 -4.96 -16.88 -30.25
CA ARG A 110 -4.56 -17.91 -29.27
C ARG A 110 -5.60 -19.03 -29.16
N VAL A 111 -6.90 -18.72 -29.20
CA VAL A 111 -7.96 -19.74 -29.23
C VAL A 111 -7.79 -20.62 -30.46
N ARG A 112 -7.59 -20.02 -31.64
CA ARG A 112 -7.34 -20.77 -32.89
C ARG A 112 -6.13 -21.70 -32.76
N SER A 113 -4.99 -21.17 -32.30
CA SER A 113 -3.78 -21.98 -32.09
C SER A 113 -4.00 -23.09 -31.07
N ALA A 114 -4.71 -22.83 -29.97
CA ALA A 114 -5.00 -23.83 -28.95
C ALA A 114 -5.93 -24.94 -29.48
N THR A 115 -6.97 -24.58 -30.25
CA THR A 115 -7.87 -25.53 -30.90
C THR A 115 -7.10 -26.43 -31.86
N LEU A 116 -6.21 -25.88 -32.69
CA LEU A 116 -5.40 -26.69 -33.60
C LEU A 116 -4.39 -27.56 -32.85
N LEU A 117 -3.71 -27.00 -31.84
CA LEU A 117 -2.72 -27.71 -31.04
C LEU A 117 -3.34 -28.89 -30.27
N ALA A 118 -4.57 -28.76 -29.78
CA ALA A 118 -5.28 -29.82 -29.10
C ALA A 118 -6.01 -30.78 -30.07
N GLY A 119 -6.66 -30.24 -31.08
CA GLY A 119 -7.49 -30.99 -32.01
C GLY A 119 -6.70 -31.88 -32.95
N VAL A 120 -5.55 -31.43 -33.46
CA VAL A 120 -4.74 -32.21 -34.40
C VAL A 120 -4.22 -33.52 -33.78
N PRO A 121 -3.60 -33.54 -32.58
CA PRO A 121 -3.19 -34.80 -31.95
C PRO A 121 -4.36 -35.76 -31.67
N VAL A 122 -5.52 -35.23 -31.25
CA VAL A 122 -6.72 -36.04 -31.02
C VAL A 122 -7.22 -36.65 -32.33
N LEU A 123 -7.22 -35.88 -33.42
CA LEU A 123 -7.57 -36.35 -34.75
C LEU A 123 -6.60 -37.45 -35.23
N ILE A 124 -5.29 -37.28 -35.00
CA ILE A 124 -4.27 -38.29 -35.32
C ILE A 124 -4.51 -39.58 -34.52
N ALA A 125 -4.82 -39.48 -33.23
CA ALA A 125 -5.09 -40.64 -32.39
C ALA A 125 -6.33 -41.42 -32.85
N PHE A 126 -7.43 -40.72 -33.15
CA PHE A 126 -8.62 -41.36 -33.71
C PHE A 126 -8.40 -41.92 -35.12
N GLY A 127 -7.59 -41.24 -35.94
CA GLY A 127 -7.21 -41.73 -37.26
C GLY A 127 -6.37 -43.00 -37.20
N ALA A 128 -5.40 -43.06 -36.27
CA ALA A 128 -4.61 -44.26 -36.03
C ALA A 128 -5.48 -45.43 -35.56
N TRP A 129 -6.46 -45.17 -34.67
CA TRP A 129 -7.43 -46.19 -34.25
C TRP A 129 -8.31 -46.66 -35.42
N SER A 130 -8.81 -45.73 -36.23
CA SER A 130 -9.65 -46.01 -37.39
C SER A 130 -8.93 -46.85 -38.46
N THR A 131 -7.62 -46.67 -38.60
CA THR A 131 -6.82 -47.38 -39.60
C THR A 131 -6.89 -48.90 -39.42
N ALA A 132 -6.87 -49.37 -38.17
CA ALA A 132 -7.02 -50.80 -37.89
C ALA A 132 -8.40 -51.33 -38.29
N GLY A 133 -9.47 -50.56 -38.06
CA GLY A 133 -10.83 -50.99 -38.38
C GLY A 133 -11.16 -50.93 -39.88
N VAL A 134 -10.70 -49.92 -40.62
CA VAL A 134 -10.82 -49.88 -42.09
C VAL A 134 -10.06 -51.04 -42.73
N GLN A 135 -8.83 -51.28 -42.29
CA GLN A 135 -8.02 -52.36 -42.82
C GLN A 135 -8.70 -53.72 -42.61
N ALA A 136 -9.22 -53.98 -41.41
CA ALA A 136 -9.99 -55.20 -41.12
C ALA A 136 -11.25 -55.31 -42.02
N GLY A 137 -11.97 -54.20 -42.23
CA GLY A 137 -13.14 -54.15 -43.10
C GLY A 137 -12.85 -54.43 -44.56
N VAL A 138 -11.84 -53.77 -45.14
CA VAL A 138 -11.46 -53.94 -46.55
C VAL A 138 -10.92 -55.34 -46.81
N VAL A 139 -10.03 -55.84 -45.93
CA VAL A 139 -9.48 -57.20 -46.03
C VAL A 139 -10.60 -58.23 -46.01
N ARG A 140 -11.58 -58.06 -45.12
CA ARG A 140 -12.71 -58.98 -45.02
C ARG A 140 -13.66 -58.88 -46.21
N LEU A 141 -13.96 -57.68 -46.69
CA LEU A 141 -14.91 -57.46 -47.78
C LEU A 141 -14.37 -57.96 -49.13
N LEU A 142 -13.05 -57.88 -49.33
CA LEU A 142 -12.39 -58.31 -50.57
C LEU A 142 -11.73 -59.69 -50.45
N GLY A 143 -11.75 -60.31 -49.27
CA GLY A 143 -11.18 -61.64 -49.03
C GLY A 143 -9.66 -61.69 -49.22
N PHE A 144 -8.94 -60.66 -48.78
CA PHE A 144 -7.48 -60.63 -48.91
C PHE A 144 -6.78 -61.51 -47.88
N ASP A 145 -5.79 -62.27 -48.33
CA ASP A 145 -4.92 -63.04 -47.45
C ASP A 145 -4.00 -62.14 -46.63
N HIS A 146 -3.60 -62.61 -45.45
CA HIS A 146 -2.61 -61.94 -44.61
C HIS A 146 -1.30 -61.75 -45.37
N GLU A 147 -0.67 -60.58 -45.22
CA GLU A 147 0.57 -60.19 -45.92
C GLU A 147 0.49 -60.04 -47.45
N SER A 148 -0.68 -60.25 -48.06
CA SER A 148 -0.86 -59.98 -49.49
C SER A 148 -0.70 -58.48 -49.82
N ALA A 149 -0.42 -58.16 -51.09
CA ALA A 149 -0.38 -56.76 -51.54
C ALA A 149 -1.70 -56.02 -51.26
N GLY A 150 -2.84 -56.72 -51.36
CA GLY A 150 -4.16 -56.20 -51.02
C GLY A 150 -4.31 -55.87 -49.53
N TRP A 151 -3.70 -56.66 -48.65
CA TRP A 151 -3.67 -56.42 -47.20
C TRP A 151 -2.92 -55.14 -46.82
N TRP A 152 -1.74 -54.92 -47.43
CA TRP A 152 -0.98 -53.68 -47.25
C TRP A 152 -1.67 -52.46 -47.89
N ALA A 153 -2.30 -52.64 -49.05
CA ALA A 153 -3.08 -51.58 -49.69
C ALA A 153 -4.28 -51.15 -48.82
N ALA A 154 -4.96 -52.11 -48.18
CA ALA A 154 -6.04 -51.84 -47.23
C ALA A 154 -5.56 -51.02 -46.03
N TRP A 155 -4.32 -51.27 -45.55
CA TRP A 155 -3.73 -50.48 -44.47
C TRP A 155 -3.45 -49.03 -44.87
N ALA A 156 -3.00 -48.81 -46.12
CA ALA A 156 -2.69 -47.47 -46.64
C ALA A 156 -3.94 -46.62 -46.98
N MET A 157 -5.10 -47.25 -47.13
CA MET A 157 -6.36 -46.57 -47.52
C MET A 157 -6.79 -45.51 -46.51
N GLU A 158 -6.77 -45.83 -45.21
CA GLU A 158 -7.24 -44.89 -44.18
C GLU A 158 -6.32 -43.66 -44.03
N PRO A 159 -4.97 -43.79 -43.96
CA PRO A 159 -4.08 -42.63 -44.01
C PRO A 159 -4.31 -41.75 -45.24
N ALA A 160 -4.62 -42.34 -46.41
CA ALA A 160 -4.92 -41.57 -47.61
C ALA A 160 -6.23 -40.77 -47.49
N LEU A 161 -7.31 -41.38 -46.99
CA LEU A 161 -8.58 -40.69 -46.72
C LEU A 161 -8.42 -39.58 -45.68
N LEU A 162 -7.71 -39.87 -44.58
CA LEU A 162 -7.39 -38.87 -43.55
C LEU A 162 -6.55 -37.73 -44.10
N THR A 163 -5.59 -38.02 -44.98
CA THR A 163 -4.77 -36.98 -45.62
C THR A 163 -5.62 -36.05 -46.48
N ILE A 164 -6.59 -36.58 -47.23
CA ILE A 164 -7.53 -35.77 -48.03
C ILE A 164 -8.36 -34.87 -47.11
N VAL A 165 -8.95 -35.42 -46.05
CA VAL A 165 -9.75 -34.65 -45.09
C VAL A 165 -8.90 -33.58 -44.40
N ALA A 166 -7.70 -33.94 -43.93
CA ALA A 166 -6.78 -33.00 -43.31
C ALA A 166 -6.37 -31.86 -44.26
N LEU A 167 -6.12 -32.18 -45.53
CA LEU A 167 -5.78 -31.19 -46.56
C LEU A 167 -6.94 -30.24 -46.83
N ILE A 168 -8.19 -30.73 -46.84
CA ILE A 168 -9.39 -29.88 -46.96
C ILE A 168 -9.51 -28.95 -45.74
N ILE A 169 -9.36 -29.48 -44.51
CA ILE A 169 -9.47 -28.69 -43.27
C ILE A 169 -8.37 -27.61 -43.22
N VAL A 170 -7.11 -27.99 -43.48
CA VAL A 170 -5.98 -27.06 -43.49
C VAL A 170 -6.13 -26.03 -44.61
N GLY A 171 -6.47 -26.46 -45.81
CA GLY A 171 -6.70 -25.57 -46.96
C GLY A 171 -7.81 -24.56 -46.68
N ARG A 172 -8.92 -25.00 -46.09
CA ARG A 172 -10.02 -24.11 -45.65
C ARG A 172 -9.55 -23.10 -44.61
N ALA A 173 -8.81 -23.53 -43.60
CA ALA A 173 -8.26 -22.64 -42.58
C ALA A 173 -7.30 -21.58 -43.16
N ILE A 174 -6.45 -21.97 -44.13
CA ILE A 174 -5.52 -21.04 -44.80
C ILE A 174 -6.31 -20.04 -45.66
N LEU A 175 -7.27 -20.51 -46.46
CA LEU A 175 -8.07 -19.67 -47.34
C LEU A 175 -8.88 -18.63 -46.53
N ARG A 176 -9.48 -19.06 -45.41
CA ARG A 176 -10.18 -18.17 -44.47
C ARG A 176 -9.29 -17.13 -43.82
N SER A 177 -8.04 -17.48 -43.50
CA SER A 177 -7.08 -16.48 -42.99
C SER A 177 -6.71 -15.41 -44.01
N SER A 178 -6.94 -15.68 -45.30
CA SER A 178 -6.74 -14.74 -46.41
C SER A 178 -8.04 -14.02 -46.83
N GLY A 179 -9.15 -14.23 -46.10
CA GLY A 179 -10.46 -13.64 -46.40
C GLY A 179 -11.29 -14.38 -47.46
N GLY A 180 -10.86 -15.57 -47.90
CA GLY A 180 -11.65 -16.43 -48.79
C GLY A 180 -12.45 -17.49 -48.02
N ASP A 181 -13.32 -18.22 -48.70
CA ASP A 181 -13.98 -19.41 -48.13
C ASP A 181 -13.99 -20.54 -49.15
N THR A 182 -14.08 -21.78 -48.67
CA THR A 182 -14.22 -22.95 -49.54
C THR A 182 -15.66 -23.09 -50.00
N ASP A 183 -15.86 -23.47 -51.25
CA ASP A 183 -17.18 -23.77 -51.80
C ASP A 183 -17.82 -25.00 -51.12
N TRP A 184 -19.16 -25.14 -51.22
CA TRP A 184 -19.93 -26.26 -50.64
C TRP A 184 -19.42 -27.64 -51.11
N ARG A 185 -18.81 -27.68 -52.31
CA ARG A 185 -18.17 -28.88 -52.88
C ARG A 185 -17.09 -29.46 -51.97
N ALA A 186 -16.30 -28.61 -51.29
CA ALA A 186 -15.27 -29.07 -50.35
C ALA A 186 -15.90 -29.73 -49.13
N THR A 187 -17.02 -29.19 -48.63
CA THR A 187 -17.79 -29.76 -47.54
C THR A 187 -18.38 -31.12 -47.93
N VAL A 188 -18.91 -31.26 -49.15
CA VAL A 188 -19.41 -32.55 -49.64
C VAL A 188 -18.29 -33.57 -49.78
N ALA A 189 -17.12 -33.19 -50.29
CA ALA A 189 -15.96 -34.09 -50.37
C ALA A 189 -15.51 -34.57 -48.97
N GLU A 190 -15.49 -33.68 -47.99
CA GLU A 190 -15.18 -34.00 -46.59
C GLU A 190 -16.18 -34.99 -45.99
N TRP A 191 -17.48 -34.70 -46.11
CA TRP A 191 -18.54 -35.60 -45.62
C TRP A 191 -18.57 -36.95 -46.34
N ALA A 192 -18.29 -36.98 -47.64
CA ALA A 192 -18.20 -38.22 -48.42
C ALA A 192 -17.03 -39.09 -47.95
N ALA A 193 -15.85 -38.49 -47.73
CA ALA A 193 -14.67 -39.19 -47.22
C ALA A 193 -14.90 -39.73 -45.80
N LEU A 194 -15.44 -38.89 -44.90
CA LEU A 194 -15.78 -39.30 -43.53
C LEU A 194 -16.85 -40.40 -43.51
N GLY A 195 -17.91 -40.24 -44.30
CA GLY A 195 -18.98 -41.23 -44.42
C GLY A 195 -18.48 -42.57 -44.93
N THR A 196 -17.55 -42.55 -45.90
CA THR A 196 -16.91 -43.77 -46.43
C THR A 196 -16.05 -44.45 -45.38
N SER A 197 -15.23 -43.71 -44.62
CA SER A 197 -14.44 -44.27 -43.51
C SER A 197 -15.30 -44.91 -42.42
N VAL A 198 -16.42 -44.26 -42.04
CA VAL A 198 -17.40 -44.81 -41.09
C VAL A 198 -18.01 -46.10 -41.62
N ALA A 199 -18.48 -46.10 -42.87
CA ALA A 199 -19.11 -47.26 -43.50
C ALA A 199 -18.15 -48.47 -43.58
N LEU A 200 -16.89 -48.23 -43.96
CA LEU A 200 -15.86 -49.27 -44.03
C LEU A 200 -15.52 -49.86 -42.64
N ASN A 201 -15.45 -49.02 -41.61
CA ASN A 201 -15.25 -49.50 -40.23
C ASN A 201 -16.41 -50.33 -39.72
N MET A 202 -17.65 -49.90 -39.99
CA MET A 202 -18.85 -50.67 -39.62
C MET A 202 -18.86 -52.03 -40.32
N ALA A 203 -18.48 -52.08 -41.61
CA ALA A 203 -18.35 -53.32 -42.37
C ALA A 203 -17.31 -54.28 -41.77
N GLY A 204 -16.18 -53.77 -41.27
CA GLY A 204 -15.16 -54.57 -40.59
C GLY A 204 -15.63 -55.18 -39.27
N GLY A 205 -16.33 -54.39 -38.46
CA GLY A 205 -16.89 -54.84 -37.18
C GLY A 205 -18.14 -55.73 -37.29
N TRP A 206 -18.74 -55.83 -38.48
CA TRP A 206 -19.96 -56.61 -38.73
C TRP A 206 -19.68 -58.12 -38.79
N ALA A 207 -19.22 -58.72 -37.70
CA ALA A 207 -18.98 -60.16 -37.57
C ALA A 207 -20.09 -60.83 -36.75
N GLY A 208 -20.74 -61.86 -37.31
CA GLY A 208 -21.78 -62.64 -36.62
C GLY A 208 -23.21 -62.17 -36.92
N THR A 209 -24.15 -62.56 -36.05
CA THR A 209 -25.57 -62.26 -36.16
C THR A 209 -26.09 -61.65 -34.85
N GLY A 210 -27.06 -60.73 -34.94
CA GLY A 210 -27.71 -60.16 -33.75
C GLY A 210 -26.93 -59.01 -33.10
N LEU A 211 -27.10 -58.86 -31.78
CA LEU A 211 -26.55 -57.73 -31.01
C LEU A 211 -25.01 -57.71 -30.96
N ASP A 212 -24.36 -58.86 -31.07
CA ASP A 212 -22.89 -58.95 -31.05
C ASP A 212 -22.26 -58.32 -32.30
N ALA A 213 -22.87 -58.52 -33.47
CA ALA A 213 -22.43 -57.89 -34.72
C ALA A 213 -22.61 -56.36 -34.67
N LEU A 214 -23.71 -55.91 -34.05
CA LEU A 214 -23.94 -54.49 -33.82
C LEU A 214 -22.92 -53.91 -32.84
N GLY A 215 -22.63 -54.61 -31.73
CA GLY A 215 -21.62 -54.20 -30.75
C GLY A 215 -20.22 -54.10 -31.37
N GLY A 216 -19.84 -55.08 -32.19
CA GLY A 216 -18.58 -55.08 -32.94
C GLY A 216 -18.49 -53.92 -33.94
N ALA A 217 -19.54 -53.68 -34.71
CA ALA A 217 -19.61 -52.55 -35.65
C ALA A 217 -19.53 -51.19 -34.94
N LEU A 218 -20.22 -51.05 -33.80
CA LEU A 218 -20.19 -49.83 -32.99
C LEU A 218 -18.79 -49.59 -32.39
N ALA A 219 -18.16 -50.62 -31.83
CA ALA A 219 -16.82 -50.51 -31.26
C ALA A 219 -15.77 -50.06 -32.30
N HIS A 220 -15.86 -50.57 -33.54
CA HIS A 220 -14.97 -50.16 -34.63
C HIS A 220 -15.31 -48.76 -35.17
N SER A 221 -16.58 -48.34 -35.12
CA SER A 221 -16.99 -47.00 -35.57
C SER A 221 -16.53 -45.86 -34.66
N VAL A 222 -16.08 -46.14 -33.42
CA VAL A 222 -15.64 -45.11 -32.46
C VAL A 222 -14.51 -44.25 -33.02
N GLY A 223 -13.56 -44.85 -33.75
CA GLY A 223 -12.45 -44.12 -34.38
C GLY A 223 -12.93 -43.07 -35.38
N PRO A 224 -13.59 -43.47 -36.48
CA PRO A 224 -14.14 -42.55 -37.48
C PRO A 224 -15.09 -41.50 -36.91
N VAL A 225 -15.99 -41.91 -36.02
CA VAL A 225 -16.95 -40.99 -35.40
C VAL A 225 -16.23 -39.96 -34.52
N GLY A 226 -15.23 -40.41 -33.75
CA GLY A 226 -14.36 -39.52 -32.96
C GLY A 226 -13.55 -38.57 -33.83
N ALA A 227 -12.99 -39.05 -34.95
CA ALA A 227 -12.25 -38.25 -35.91
C ALA A 227 -13.15 -37.19 -36.57
N ALA A 228 -14.32 -37.60 -37.08
CA ALA A 228 -15.31 -36.71 -37.67
C ALA A 228 -15.79 -35.65 -36.67
N GLY A 229 -16.10 -36.06 -35.44
CA GLY A 229 -16.48 -35.15 -34.36
C GLY A 229 -15.38 -34.14 -34.02
N THR A 230 -14.12 -34.59 -33.97
CA THR A 230 -12.97 -33.72 -33.71
C THR A 230 -12.76 -32.72 -34.85
N ALA A 231 -12.81 -33.17 -36.11
CA ALA A 231 -12.72 -32.33 -37.30
C ALA A 231 -13.83 -31.26 -37.32
N PHE A 232 -15.07 -31.68 -37.04
CA PHE A 232 -16.22 -30.78 -36.93
C PHE A 232 -15.99 -29.72 -35.84
N LEU A 233 -15.52 -30.10 -34.65
CA LEU A 233 -15.24 -29.15 -33.57
C LEU A 233 -14.13 -28.15 -33.95
N ILE A 234 -13.06 -28.62 -34.60
CA ILE A 234 -12.01 -27.73 -35.12
C ILE A 234 -12.62 -26.71 -36.09
N GLY A 235 -13.42 -27.16 -37.06
CA GLY A 235 -14.09 -26.30 -38.03
C GLY A 235 -15.08 -25.32 -37.38
N LEU A 236 -15.81 -25.75 -36.36
CA LEU A 236 -16.73 -24.91 -35.60
C LEU A 236 -16.00 -23.78 -34.87
N PHE A 237 -14.94 -24.09 -34.13
CA PHE A 237 -14.14 -23.09 -33.43
C PHE A 237 -13.42 -22.15 -34.41
N ASP A 238 -12.88 -22.67 -35.51
CA ASP A 238 -12.28 -21.83 -36.56
C ASP A 238 -13.32 -20.88 -37.18
N SER A 239 -14.56 -21.33 -37.35
CA SER A 239 -15.67 -20.49 -37.82
C SER A 239 -16.04 -19.39 -36.80
N TYR A 240 -16.10 -19.71 -35.51
CA TYR A 240 -16.31 -18.70 -34.46
C TYR A 240 -15.18 -17.68 -34.38
N VAL A 241 -13.93 -18.12 -34.53
CA VAL A 241 -12.75 -17.24 -34.56
C VAL A 241 -12.79 -16.34 -35.80
N SER A 242 -13.11 -16.88 -36.98
CA SER A 242 -13.15 -16.12 -38.24
C SER A 242 -14.29 -15.10 -38.27
N ASN A 243 -15.43 -15.42 -37.65
CA ASN A 243 -16.58 -14.51 -37.53
C ASN A 243 -16.44 -13.52 -36.38
N ALA A 244 -15.48 -13.71 -35.47
CA ALA A 244 -15.25 -12.76 -34.40
C ALA A 244 -14.71 -11.46 -34.99
N GLN A 245 -15.38 -10.35 -34.68
CA GLN A 245 -14.97 -9.01 -35.09
C GLN A 245 -14.27 -8.30 -33.92
N PRO A 246 -12.96 -8.54 -33.67
CA PRO A 246 -12.27 -7.95 -32.52
C PRO A 246 -12.26 -6.42 -32.52
N TRP A 247 -12.42 -5.82 -33.70
CA TRP A 247 -12.38 -4.38 -33.94
C TRP A 247 -13.74 -3.71 -33.73
N LEU A 248 -14.85 -4.45 -33.72
CA LEU A 248 -16.17 -3.85 -33.59
C LEU A 248 -16.41 -3.41 -32.14
N GLY A 249 -16.52 -2.08 -31.93
CA GLY A 249 -16.82 -1.49 -30.63
C GLY A 249 -15.70 -1.60 -29.59
N ALA A 250 -14.46 -1.88 -30.00
CA ALA A 250 -13.30 -1.91 -29.12
C ALA A 250 -12.32 -0.78 -29.50
N PRO A 251 -11.82 0.02 -28.55
CA PRO A 251 -10.82 1.02 -28.83
C PRO A 251 -9.50 0.36 -29.25
N ARG A 252 -8.78 1.00 -30.16
CA ARG A 252 -7.41 0.58 -30.53
C ARG A 252 -6.45 0.95 -29.40
N LEU A 253 -5.34 0.22 -29.28
CA LEU A 253 -4.27 0.55 -28.33
C LEU A 253 -3.74 1.97 -28.54
N ALA A 254 -3.73 2.45 -29.78
CA ALA A 254 -3.32 3.81 -30.13
C ALA A 254 -4.34 4.89 -29.71
N GLU A 255 -5.60 4.52 -29.52
CA GLU A 255 -6.69 5.41 -29.10
C GLU A 255 -6.88 5.43 -27.58
N LEU A 256 -6.31 4.45 -26.87
CA LEU A 256 -6.33 4.43 -25.42
C LEU A 256 -5.40 5.51 -24.88
N ASP A 257 -5.96 6.43 -24.08
CA ASP A 257 -5.16 7.34 -23.27
C ASP A 257 -4.51 6.56 -22.13
N LEU A 258 -3.32 6.02 -22.41
CA LEU A 258 -2.49 5.32 -21.42
C LEU A 258 -1.71 6.29 -20.54
N THR A 259 -1.94 7.60 -20.68
CA THR A 259 -1.35 8.59 -19.79
C THR A 259 -1.89 8.29 -18.39
N PRO A 260 -1.02 8.01 -17.40
CA PRO A 260 -1.49 7.88 -16.05
C PRO A 260 -2.26 9.17 -15.72
N PRO A 261 -3.47 9.08 -15.13
CA PRO A 261 -4.20 10.28 -14.78
C PRO A 261 -3.24 11.18 -14.02
N PRO A 262 -3.18 12.49 -14.34
CA PRO A 262 -2.34 13.40 -13.58
C PRO A 262 -2.60 13.11 -12.11
N PRO A 263 -1.57 13.07 -11.24
CA PRO A 263 -1.74 12.78 -9.83
C PRO A 263 -2.92 13.61 -9.41
N SER A 264 -4.02 12.93 -9.06
CA SER A 264 -5.30 13.60 -9.00
C SER A 264 -5.09 14.86 -8.17
N ARG A 265 -5.78 15.93 -8.53
CA ARG A 265 -6.03 17.07 -7.65
C ARG A 265 -6.67 16.64 -6.30
N ALA A 266 -6.47 15.42 -5.83
CA ALA A 266 -6.44 15.06 -4.42
C ALA A 266 -5.53 16.00 -3.63
N GLY A 267 -4.49 16.61 -4.23
CA GLY A 267 -3.81 17.76 -3.65
C GLY A 267 -4.67 19.03 -3.58
N GLU A 268 -5.58 19.27 -4.52
CA GLU A 268 -6.52 20.41 -4.51
C GLU A 268 -7.69 20.18 -3.56
N VAL A 269 -8.13 18.92 -3.38
CA VAL A 269 -9.05 18.55 -2.29
C VAL A 269 -8.31 18.68 -0.97
N ASP A 270 -7.05 18.27 -0.84
CA ASP A 270 -6.23 18.51 0.36
C ASP A 270 -6.00 20.00 0.59
N ASP A 271 -5.82 20.82 -0.45
CA ASP A 271 -5.61 22.26 -0.33
C ASP A 271 -6.92 22.99 0.01
N TRP A 272 -8.06 22.58 -0.55
CA TRP A 272 -9.37 23.06 -0.13
C TRP A 272 -9.67 22.64 1.31
N THR A 273 -9.34 21.41 1.69
CA THR A 273 -9.53 20.89 3.05
C THR A 273 -8.57 21.60 4.03
N ARG A 274 -7.33 21.87 3.65
CA ARG A 274 -6.35 22.68 4.41
C ARG A 274 -6.83 24.11 4.55
N GLN A 275 -7.33 24.73 3.47
CA GLN A 275 -7.87 26.07 3.50
C GLN A 275 -9.09 26.15 4.41
N GLN A 276 -9.97 25.14 4.38
CA GLN A 276 -11.13 25.06 5.27
C GLN A 276 -10.71 24.81 6.73
N LEU A 277 -9.68 23.99 6.97
CA LEU A 277 -9.12 23.75 8.30
C LEU A 277 -8.45 25.02 8.86
N ASP A 278 -7.67 25.73 8.03
CA ASP A 278 -7.01 27.00 8.38
C ASP A 278 -8.04 28.09 8.68
N GLN A 279 -9.13 28.16 7.89
CA GLN A 279 -10.25 29.06 8.16
C GLN A 279 -10.91 28.73 9.50
N THR A 280 -11.18 27.44 9.77
CA THR A 280 -11.78 26.97 11.02
C THR A 280 -10.86 27.25 12.21
N LEU A 281 -9.55 27.07 12.07
CA LEU A 281 -8.56 27.41 13.08
C LEU A 281 -8.48 28.92 13.32
N ALA A 282 -8.57 29.74 12.28
CA ALA A 282 -8.59 31.20 12.38
C ALA A 282 -9.85 31.69 13.11
N ASP A 283 -11.01 31.11 12.81
CA ASP A 283 -12.27 31.41 13.49
C ASP A 283 -12.25 30.97 14.95
N THR A 284 -11.69 29.79 15.23
CA THR A 284 -11.51 29.28 16.61
C THR A 284 -10.55 30.19 17.40
N ARG A 285 -9.42 30.62 16.81
CA ARG A 285 -8.50 31.58 17.44
C ARG A 285 -9.17 32.91 17.73
N ARG A 286 -10.00 33.42 16.80
CA ARG A 286 -10.79 34.64 17.02
C ARG A 286 -11.76 34.45 18.18
N ALA A 287 -12.51 33.35 18.23
CA ALA A 287 -13.43 33.05 19.33
C ALA A 287 -12.72 32.99 20.69
N VAL A 288 -11.58 32.29 20.77
CA VAL A 288 -10.77 32.20 22.00
C VAL A 288 -10.25 33.58 22.43
N HIS A 289 -9.81 34.41 21.49
CA HIS A 289 -9.39 35.78 21.81
C HIS A 289 -10.54 36.62 22.37
N THR A 290 -11.74 36.51 21.79
CA THR A 290 -12.94 37.20 22.28
C THR A 290 -13.30 36.75 23.70
N LEU A 291 -13.28 35.43 23.95
CA LEU A 291 -13.58 34.83 25.25
C LEU A 291 -12.56 35.24 26.32
N ARG A 292 -11.26 35.23 25.97
CA ARG A 292 -10.19 35.73 26.86
C ARG A 292 -10.37 37.21 27.20
N ARG A 293 -10.81 38.03 26.25
CA ARG A 293 -11.09 39.45 26.46
C ARG A 293 -12.29 39.63 27.41
N GLN A 294 -13.36 38.87 27.23
CA GLN A 294 -14.54 38.89 28.11
C GLN A 294 -14.18 38.46 29.54
N VAL A 295 -13.41 37.39 29.71
CA VAL A 295 -12.94 36.94 31.04
C VAL A 295 -12.07 38.00 31.70
N HIS A 296 -11.17 38.65 30.95
CA HIS A 296 -10.33 39.71 31.51
C HIS A 296 -11.16 40.91 31.99
N VAL A 297 -12.18 41.32 31.23
CA VAL A 297 -13.11 42.39 31.62
C VAL A 297 -13.93 41.99 32.86
N ALA A 298 -14.45 40.76 32.89
CA ALA A 298 -15.20 40.25 34.05
C ALA A 298 -14.34 40.19 35.32
N HIS A 299 -13.05 39.81 35.19
CA HIS A 299 -12.14 39.76 36.33
C HIS A 299 -11.76 41.15 36.87
N HIS A 300 -11.64 42.16 36.01
CA HIS A 300 -11.43 43.55 36.44
C HIS A 300 -12.65 44.14 37.16
N HIS A 301 -13.86 43.68 36.85
CA HIS A 301 -15.07 44.12 37.55
C HIS A 301 -15.37 43.38 38.87
N ALA A 302 -14.82 42.17 39.06
CA ALA A 302 -15.09 41.34 40.25
C ALA A 302 -14.07 41.49 41.38
N LEU A 303 -12.97 42.24 41.19
CA LEU A 303 -12.05 42.52 42.28
C LEU A 303 -12.59 43.69 43.12
N PRO A 304 -12.80 43.53 44.44
CA PRO A 304 -13.09 44.66 45.30
C PRO A 304 -11.93 45.64 45.15
N VAL A 305 -12.26 46.89 44.83
CA VAL A 305 -11.31 47.99 44.68
C VAL A 305 -10.40 47.98 45.91
N ARG A 306 -9.18 47.45 45.76
CA ARG A 306 -8.16 47.53 46.80
C ARG A 306 -8.01 49.03 47.10
N PRO A 307 -8.08 49.46 48.38
CA PRO A 307 -7.86 50.86 48.71
C PRO A 307 -6.52 51.27 48.08
N ARG A 308 -6.59 52.32 47.27
CA ARG A 308 -5.49 52.91 46.53
C ARG A 308 -4.30 53.00 47.50
N ARG A 309 -3.26 52.19 47.28
CA ARG A 309 -2.05 52.22 48.13
C ARG A 309 -1.60 53.67 48.17
N GLU A 310 -1.55 54.25 49.38
CA GLU A 310 -1.03 55.59 49.60
C GLU A 310 0.36 55.68 48.93
N PRO A 311 0.62 56.70 48.10
CA PRO A 311 1.92 56.85 47.48
C PRO A 311 2.97 56.99 48.60
N LEU A 312 3.99 56.14 48.55
CA LEU A 312 5.17 56.26 49.39
C LEU A 312 6.07 57.32 48.76
N VAL A 313 6.38 58.36 49.51
CA VAL A 313 7.32 59.40 49.11
C VAL A 313 8.65 59.11 49.80
N GLU A 314 9.75 59.20 49.04
CA GLU A 314 11.10 58.96 49.53
C GLU A 314 11.74 60.32 49.84
N LEU A 315 11.77 60.68 51.14
CA LEU A 315 12.38 61.93 51.63
C LEU A 315 13.67 61.55 52.36
N GLY A 316 14.82 61.95 51.81
CA GLY A 316 16.14 61.71 52.42
C GLY A 316 16.52 60.23 52.59
N GLY A 317 16.04 59.34 51.71
CA GLY A 317 16.32 57.89 51.77
C GLY A 317 15.39 57.07 52.66
N ILE A 318 14.35 57.69 53.25
CA ILE A 318 13.33 57.01 54.04
C ILE A 318 12.01 57.02 53.25
N ARG A 319 11.46 55.83 52.95
CA ARG A 319 10.15 55.69 52.32
C ARG A 319 9.04 55.80 53.36
N MET A 320 8.20 56.81 53.24
CA MET A 320 7.09 57.05 54.17
C MET A 320 5.80 57.41 53.42
N PRO A 321 4.61 57.16 54.00
CA PRO A 321 3.34 57.45 53.34
C PRO A 321 3.19 58.96 53.08
N ALA A 322 2.70 59.37 51.91
CA ALA A 322 2.60 60.78 51.50
C ALA A 322 1.90 61.70 52.53
N ARG A 323 0.95 61.16 53.31
CA ARG A 323 0.28 61.90 54.39
C ARG A 323 1.21 62.33 55.53
N LEU A 324 2.27 61.57 55.79
CA LEU A 324 3.32 61.88 56.78
C LEU A 324 4.33 62.88 56.22
N ALA A 325 4.64 62.77 54.92
CA ALA A 325 5.47 63.75 54.22
C ALA A 325 4.79 65.13 54.17
N ALA A 326 3.47 65.20 54.04
CA ALA A 326 2.72 66.46 53.99
C ALA A 326 2.72 67.28 55.30
N GLN A 327 3.08 66.67 56.44
CA GLN A 327 3.27 67.41 57.70
C GLN A 327 4.65 68.08 57.81
N ILE A 328 5.58 67.73 56.92
CA ILE A 328 6.92 68.30 56.87
C ILE A 328 6.90 69.31 55.73
N GLY A 329 6.92 70.61 56.08
CA GLY A 329 6.78 71.72 55.14
C GLY A 329 7.76 71.67 53.95
N PRO A 330 7.45 72.40 52.86
CA PRO A 330 8.07 72.23 51.56
C PRO A 330 9.57 72.56 51.56
N LEU A 331 10.37 71.62 51.06
CA LEU A 331 11.75 71.85 50.64
C LEU A 331 11.79 72.25 49.16
N PRO A 332 12.72 73.12 48.75
CA PRO A 332 12.72 73.74 47.43
C PRO A 332 13.06 72.76 46.29
N GLU A 333 12.34 73.01 45.20
CA GLU A 333 12.28 72.36 43.90
C GLU A 333 13.65 72.25 43.22
N LEU A 334 14.05 71.03 42.83
CA LEU A 334 15.18 70.82 41.92
C LEU A 334 14.66 70.22 40.60
N VAL A 335 14.57 71.11 39.62
CA VAL A 335 14.27 70.89 38.21
C VAL A 335 15.24 69.86 37.62
N ARG A 336 14.72 68.87 36.89
CA ARG A 336 15.51 68.18 35.86
C ARG A 336 14.64 67.61 34.74
N ASP A 337 15.00 68.08 33.54
CA ASP A 337 14.43 67.77 32.23
C ASP A 337 14.54 66.30 31.85
N ALA A 338 13.56 65.82 31.09
CA ALA A 338 13.62 64.59 30.33
C ALA A 338 13.21 64.90 28.87
N PRO A 339 13.95 64.40 27.86
CA PRO A 339 13.57 64.57 26.47
C PRO A 339 12.70 63.42 25.96
N ASP A 340 11.86 63.78 24.99
CA ASP A 340 11.05 62.92 24.13
C ASP A 340 11.90 61.98 23.26
N GLU A 341 11.39 60.77 22.97
CA GLU A 341 11.49 60.21 21.61
C GLU A 341 10.47 59.06 21.35
N PRO A 342 9.97 58.90 20.09
CA PRO A 342 8.85 58.01 19.75
C PRO A 342 9.22 56.75 18.93
N VAL A 343 8.52 55.64 19.25
CA VAL A 343 7.70 54.73 18.40
C VAL A 343 8.00 54.51 16.89
N ARG A 344 7.98 53.19 16.50
CA ARG A 344 7.72 52.50 15.17
C ARG A 344 8.89 52.45 14.16
N GLU A 345 9.12 51.42 13.31
CA GLU A 345 8.43 50.20 12.83
C GLU A 345 9.48 49.34 12.04
N PRO A 346 9.32 48.01 11.79
CA PRO A 346 10.19 47.28 10.87
C PRO A 346 9.60 47.17 9.44
N VAL A 347 10.39 47.59 8.45
CA VAL A 347 10.10 47.49 7.01
C VAL A 347 10.64 46.18 6.44
N ASN A 348 9.75 45.40 5.82
CA ASN A 348 10.05 44.28 4.94
C ASN A 348 10.47 44.79 3.54
N GLY A 349 11.51 44.20 2.97
CA GLY A 349 11.82 44.37 1.54
C GLY A 349 13.10 43.69 1.10
N SER A 350 13.01 42.46 0.59
CA SER A 350 14.01 41.92 -0.33
C SER A 350 13.39 40.83 -1.21
N SER A 351 12.95 41.25 -2.39
CA SER A 351 12.66 40.42 -3.55
C SER A 351 13.97 40.11 -4.29
N ALA A 352 14.30 38.84 -4.46
CA ALA A 352 15.35 38.38 -5.38
C ALA A 352 14.71 37.61 -6.54
N PRO A 353 15.07 37.89 -7.81
CA PRO A 353 14.45 37.28 -8.97
C PRO A 353 15.12 35.94 -9.35
N ALA A 354 14.31 35.16 -10.07
CA ALA A 354 14.59 33.84 -10.59
C ALA A 354 15.80 33.76 -11.54
N ALA A 355 16.66 32.78 -11.31
CA ALA A 355 17.62 32.28 -12.28
C ALA A 355 17.17 30.90 -12.76
N ALA A 356 16.71 30.83 -14.01
CA ALA A 356 16.40 29.61 -14.71
C ALA A 356 17.69 28.89 -15.11
N ALA A 357 18.00 27.77 -14.45
CA ALA A 357 19.03 26.83 -14.88
C ALA A 357 18.37 25.67 -15.65
N GLN A 358 18.64 25.63 -16.95
CA GLN A 358 18.30 24.52 -17.83
C GLN A 358 19.04 23.24 -17.38
N VAL A 359 18.29 22.17 -17.15
CA VAL A 359 18.85 20.83 -16.88
C VAL A 359 18.96 20.07 -18.21
N PRO A 360 20.14 19.49 -18.55
CA PRO A 360 20.32 18.78 -19.79
C PRO A 360 19.58 17.43 -19.79
N ALA A 361 19.06 17.08 -20.97
CA ALA A 361 18.38 15.84 -21.28
C ALA A 361 19.22 14.61 -20.91
N ARG A 362 18.82 13.88 -19.87
CA ARG A 362 19.35 12.55 -19.57
C ARG A 362 18.66 11.52 -20.46
N GLY A 363 19.49 10.79 -21.20
CA GLY A 363 19.10 9.75 -22.14
C GLY A 363 18.16 8.70 -21.56
N ARG A 364 17.28 8.20 -22.43
CA ARG A 364 16.48 6.99 -22.23
C ARG A 364 17.39 5.82 -21.86
N VAL A 365 17.49 5.55 -20.57
CA VAL A 365 17.81 4.22 -20.07
C VAL A 365 16.54 3.41 -20.24
N THR A 366 16.51 2.52 -21.24
CA THR A 366 15.54 1.44 -21.29
C THR A 366 15.73 0.62 -20.02
N GLU A 367 14.87 0.84 -19.04
CA GLU A 367 14.79 0.06 -17.82
C GLU A 367 14.40 -1.37 -18.24
N ARG A 368 15.43 -2.18 -18.49
CA ARG A 368 15.32 -3.63 -18.58
C ARG A 368 14.60 -4.02 -17.30
N VAL A 369 13.37 -4.53 -17.43
CA VAL A 369 12.67 -5.21 -16.34
C VAL A 369 13.52 -6.44 -16.01
N THR A 370 14.54 -6.21 -15.19
CA THR A 370 15.35 -7.27 -14.60
C THR A 370 14.38 -8.05 -13.75
N LYS A 371 14.06 -9.28 -14.20
CA LYS A 371 13.58 -10.33 -13.30
C LYS A 371 14.40 -10.18 -12.00
N PRO A 372 13.76 -9.98 -10.82
CA PRO A 372 14.52 -9.97 -9.58
C PRO A 372 15.38 -11.22 -9.60
N ALA A 373 16.70 -11.04 -9.51
CA ALA A 373 17.66 -12.13 -9.61
C ALA A 373 17.16 -13.24 -8.66
N ALA A 374 16.99 -14.45 -9.18
CA ALA A 374 16.38 -15.57 -8.44
C ALA A 374 17.04 -15.80 -7.07
N THR A 375 18.28 -15.32 -6.92
CA THR A 375 19.07 -15.25 -5.69
C THR A 375 18.44 -14.42 -4.56
N ASP A 376 17.84 -13.26 -4.85
CA ASP A 376 17.28 -12.38 -3.81
C ASP A 376 16.01 -12.96 -3.19
N THR A 377 15.15 -13.53 -4.02
CA THR A 377 13.91 -14.18 -3.56
C THR A 377 14.21 -15.41 -2.71
N ALA A 378 15.19 -16.23 -3.11
CA ALA A 378 15.63 -17.39 -2.34
C ALA A 378 16.24 -16.98 -0.98
N LYS A 379 17.04 -15.90 -0.95
CA LYS A 379 17.62 -15.37 0.29
C LYS A 379 16.55 -14.85 1.25
N LYS A 380 15.56 -14.09 0.74
CA LYS A 380 14.41 -13.63 1.54
C LYS A 380 13.61 -14.80 2.13
N LEU A 381 13.33 -15.82 1.32
CA LEU A 381 12.59 -17.01 1.77
C LEU A 381 13.36 -17.81 2.83
N SER A 382 14.67 -18.00 2.66
CA SER A 382 15.53 -18.67 3.64
C SER A 382 15.59 -17.90 4.96
N GLN A 383 15.76 -16.57 4.92
CA GLN A 383 15.75 -15.72 6.11
C GLN A 383 14.39 -15.73 6.84
N ALA A 384 13.29 -15.63 6.09
CA ALA A 384 11.94 -15.70 6.64
C ALA A 384 11.66 -17.05 7.30
N HIS A 385 12.08 -18.16 6.66
CA HIS A 385 11.99 -19.50 7.21
C HIS A 385 12.75 -19.63 8.53
N ALA A 386 14.03 -19.24 8.55
CA ALA A 386 14.86 -19.31 9.77
C ALA A 386 14.33 -18.45 10.93
N ARG A 387 13.69 -17.31 10.62
CA ARG A 387 13.08 -16.42 11.62
C ARG A 387 11.79 -17.01 12.19
N LEU A 388 10.91 -17.52 11.31
CA LEU A 388 9.63 -18.09 11.71
C LEU A 388 9.79 -19.41 12.48
N THR A 389 10.69 -20.30 12.04
CA THR A 389 10.95 -21.56 12.75
C THR A 389 11.44 -21.31 14.17
N ARG A 390 12.33 -20.32 14.37
CA ARG A 390 12.78 -19.90 15.71
C ARG A 390 11.64 -19.36 16.58
N ARG A 391 10.74 -18.56 16.01
CA ARG A 391 9.64 -17.92 16.74
C ARG A 391 8.52 -18.91 17.08
N LEU A 392 8.14 -19.77 16.14
CA LEU A 392 6.96 -20.64 16.25
C LEU A 392 7.28 -22.00 16.88
N LYS A 393 8.56 -22.39 16.97
CA LYS A 393 8.99 -23.74 17.40
C LYS A 393 8.31 -24.89 16.61
N ARG A 394 7.86 -24.59 15.38
CA ARG A 394 7.30 -25.53 14.39
C ARG A 394 7.67 -25.08 12.99
N GLU A 395 7.48 -25.95 11.99
CA GLU A 395 7.65 -25.57 10.59
C GLU A 395 6.58 -24.53 10.18
N PRO A 396 6.95 -23.40 9.57
CA PRO A 396 6.01 -22.42 9.07
C PRO A 396 5.21 -22.95 7.88
N THR A 397 3.92 -22.65 7.87
CA THR A 397 3.01 -22.95 6.76
C THR A 397 3.35 -22.10 5.53
N ASN A 398 2.96 -22.55 4.34
CA ASN A 398 3.26 -21.81 3.10
C ASN A 398 2.70 -20.37 3.08
N PRO A 399 1.48 -20.08 3.61
CA PRO A 399 0.97 -18.72 3.73
C PRO A 399 1.79 -17.84 4.69
N GLU A 400 2.16 -18.37 5.87
CA GLU A 400 3.00 -17.64 6.85
C GLU A 400 4.36 -17.25 6.25
N LEU A 401 4.96 -18.16 5.47
CA LEU A 401 6.22 -17.90 4.78
C LEU A 401 6.08 -16.87 3.64
N ALA A 402 4.96 -16.93 2.92
CA ALA A 402 4.66 -16.03 1.80
C ALA A 402 4.48 -14.59 2.31
N GLU A 403 3.75 -14.42 3.40
CA GLU A 403 3.55 -13.12 4.06
C GLU A 403 4.88 -12.57 4.61
N ALA A 404 5.64 -13.38 5.35
CA ALA A 404 6.89 -12.93 5.97
C ALA A 404 8.00 -12.59 4.96
N ALA A 405 7.98 -13.19 3.76
CA ALA A 405 8.95 -12.91 2.70
C ALA A 405 8.43 -11.92 1.63
N GLU A 406 7.19 -11.45 1.74
CA GLU A 406 6.50 -10.59 0.76
C GLU A 406 6.46 -11.22 -0.65
N VAL A 407 6.17 -12.52 -0.75
CA VAL A 407 6.09 -13.25 -2.03
C VAL A 407 4.81 -14.07 -2.15
N SER A 408 4.51 -14.57 -3.35
CA SER A 408 3.33 -15.41 -3.55
C SER A 408 3.51 -16.82 -2.93
N VAL A 409 2.40 -17.44 -2.51
CA VAL A 409 2.37 -18.84 -2.03
C VAL A 409 2.90 -19.82 -3.09
N ALA A 410 2.70 -19.53 -4.38
CA ALA A 410 3.24 -20.34 -5.48
C ALA A 410 4.78 -20.31 -5.51
N THR A 411 5.38 -19.14 -5.23
CA THR A 411 6.83 -18.98 -5.12
C THR A 411 7.37 -19.78 -3.93
N VAL A 412 6.68 -19.77 -2.78
CA VAL A 412 7.04 -20.59 -1.61
C VAL A 412 6.99 -22.08 -1.93
N LYS A 413 5.93 -22.56 -2.58
CA LYS A 413 5.80 -23.97 -2.98
C LYS A 413 6.94 -24.40 -3.90
N ARG A 414 7.29 -23.57 -4.89
CA ARG A 414 8.39 -23.84 -5.83
C ARG A 414 9.76 -23.83 -5.13
N TRP A 415 9.95 -22.96 -4.14
CA TRP A 415 11.16 -22.93 -3.33
C TRP A 415 11.28 -24.17 -2.43
N LYS A 416 10.22 -24.55 -1.71
CA LYS A 416 10.21 -25.78 -0.89
C LYS A 416 10.43 -27.03 -1.73
N SER A 417 9.89 -27.10 -2.95
CA SER A 417 10.15 -28.24 -3.85
C SER A 417 11.58 -28.29 -4.38
N SER A 418 12.33 -27.17 -4.37
CA SER A 418 13.74 -27.15 -4.75
C SER A 418 14.72 -27.47 -3.61
N GLN A 419 14.20 -27.60 -2.37
CA GLN A 419 14.98 -27.97 -1.19
C GLN A 419 14.85 -29.46 -0.84
N LYS A 420 13.91 -30.17 -1.49
CA LYS A 420 13.79 -31.62 -1.46
C LYS A 420 14.56 -32.19 -2.64
#